data_AF-A0A948FRN9-F1
#
_entry.id   AF-A0A948FRN9-F1
#
_cell.length_a   1.000
_cell.length_b   1.000
_cell.length_c   1.000
_cell.angle_alpha   90.00
_cell.angle_beta   90.00
_cell.angle_gamma   90.00
#
_symmetry.space_group_name_H-M   'P 1'
#
loop_
_entity.id
_entity.type
_entity.pdbx_description
1 polymer ?
#
loop_
_entity_poly.entity_id
_entity_poly.type
_entity_poly.pdbx_seq_one_letter_code
_entity_poly.pdbx_strand_id
1 'polypeptide(L)'
;VLYDTIGGPESLLEGEPVTSSEAFTDATAATFERLNEIEPSLWRGGETYPQGQDDIEKLYSDGEISAFFTYGPGAVGTKVADGLYPDSTREAVPSVGNISNVSFVTIPANAAHQAGALVLANVLQEPEVQLALFEAGGVYPAIDVATTPQGVQDAFAAVETSPSVLPLAELLADARPELASAYLSAIEDGWVAEVQQK
;
A
#
# COMPACT_ATOMS: atom_id res chain seq x y z
N VAL A 1 -7.14 -8.10 -5.91
CA VAL A 1 -8.15 -8.75 -6.77
C VAL A 1 -7.50 -9.29 -8.04
N LEU A 2 -6.87 -8.48 -8.90
CA LEU A 2 -6.23 -8.97 -10.12
C LEU A 2 -5.32 -10.19 -9.90
N TYR A 3 -4.30 -10.09 -9.04
CA TYR A 3 -3.40 -11.21 -8.76
C TYR A 3 -4.13 -12.45 -8.20
N ASP A 4 -5.23 -12.26 -7.49
CA ASP A 4 -6.04 -13.39 -6.97
C ASP A 4 -6.76 -14.09 -8.12
N THR A 5 -7.35 -13.30 -9.03
CA THR A 5 -8.05 -13.77 -10.23
C THR A 5 -7.14 -14.58 -11.16
N ILE A 6 -5.89 -14.14 -11.36
CA ILE A 6 -4.96 -14.79 -12.29
C ILE A 6 -3.98 -15.76 -11.61
N GLY A 7 -4.07 -15.93 -10.29
CA GLY A 7 -3.26 -16.88 -9.53
C GLY A 7 -1.81 -16.44 -9.26
N GLY A 8 -1.51 -15.15 -9.37
CA GLY A 8 -0.19 -14.57 -9.08
C GLY A 8 0.27 -13.53 -10.10
N PRO A 9 1.33 -12.76 -9.81
CA PRO A 9 1.77 -11.68 -10.67
C PRO A 9 2.61 -12.14 -11.88
N GLU A 10 3.06 -13.40 -11.92
CA GLU A 10 4.12 -13.89 -12.82
C GLU A 10 3.82 -13.60 -14.30
N SER A 11 2.58 -13.85 -14.73
CA SER A 11 2.16 -13.64 -16.12
C SER A 11 2.18 -12.18 -16.58
N LEU A 12 2.18 -11.23 -15.65
CA LEU A 12 2.19 -9.78 -15.92
C LEU A 12 3.54 -9.11 -15.66
N LEU A 13 4.49 -9.81 -15.04
CA LEU A 13 5.82 -9.26 -14.74
C LEU A 13 6.89 -9.66 -15.77
N GLU A 14 6.58 -10.58 -16.67
CA GLU A 14 7.51 -11.02 -17.70
C GLU A 14 7.55 -10.05 -18.90
N GLY A 15 8.68 -9.38 -19.07
CA GLY A 15 8.95 -8.53 -20.23
C GLY A 15 8.31 -7.14 -20.17
N GLU A 16 8.26 -6.48 -21.32
CA GLU A 16 7.64 -5.16 -21.44
C GLU A 16 6.10 -5.28 -21.32
N PRO A 17 5.41 -4.32 -20.69
CA PRO A 17 3.97 -4.37 -20.54
C PRO A 17 3.27 -4.28 -21.90
N VAL A 18 2.41 -5.27 -22.20
CA VAL A 18 1.62 -5.34 -23.43
C VAL A 18 0.13 -5.38 -23.07
N THR A 19 -0.48 -4.19 -22.94
CA THR A 19 -1.91 -4.04 -22.60
C THR A 19 -2.85 -4.59 -23.67
N SER A 20 -2.37 -4.82 -24.90
CA SER A 20 -3.14 -5.45 -25.98
C SER A 20 -3.00 -6.97 -26.03
N SER A 21 -2.28 -7.58 -25.09
CA SER A 21 -2.14 -9.04 -25.06
C SER A 21 -3.46 -9.70 -24.64
N GLU A 22 -3.71 -10.90 -25.17
CA GLU A 22 -4.86 -11.72 -24.79
C GLU A 22 -4.82 -12.02 -23.28
N ALA A 23 -3.65 -12.35 -22.74
CA ALA A 23 -3.45 -12.59 -21.31
C ALA A 23 -3.88 -11.40 -20.43
N PHE A 24 -3.46 -10.17 -20.76
CA PHE A 24 -3.86 -8.99 -19.98
C PHE A 24 -5.35 -8.66 -20.15
N THR A 25 -5.88 -8.83 -21.37
CA THR A 25 -7.29 -8.58 -21.67
C THR A 25 -8.19 -9.54 -20.87
N ASP A 26 -7.86 -10.83 -20.87
CA ASP A 26 -8.61 -11.84 -20.12
C ASP A 26 -8.48 -11.62 -18.61
N ALA A 27 -7.27 -11.29 -18.13
CA ALA A 27 -7.01 -11.01 -16.72
C ALA A 27 -7.84 -9.83 -16.19
N THR A 28 -7.88 -8.72 -16.95
CA THR A 28 -8.63 -7.52 -16.58
C THR A 28 -10.12 -7.73 -16.68
N ALA A 29 -10.62 -8.41 -17.72
CA ALA A 29 -12.03 -8.77 -17.84
C ALA A 29 -12.51 -9.60 -16.64
N ALA A 30 -11.78 -10.66 -16.28
CA ALA A 30 -12.10 -11.50 -15.12
C ALA A 30 -11.99 -10.71 -13.80
N THR A 31 -11.08 -9.73 -13.72
CA THR A 31 -10.95 -8.86 -12.55
C THR A 31 -12.16 -7.94 -12.39
N PHE A 32 -12.63 -7.31 -13.47
CA PHE A 32 -13.80 -6.45 -13.42
C PHE A 32 -15.07 -7.24 -13.15
N GLU A 33 -15.21 -8.45 -13.70
CA GLU A 33 -16.30 -9.37 -13.34
C GLU A 33 -16.29 -9.64 -11.83
N ARG A 34 -15.13 -10.01 -11.27
CA ARG A 34 -14.99 -10.27 -9.83
C ARG A 34 -15.27 -9.05 -8.96
N LEU A 35 -14.90 -7.85 -9.41
CA LEU A 35 -15.19 -6.59 -8.69
C LEU A 35 -16.69 -6.28 -8.69
N ASN A 36 -17.39 -6.54 -9.80
CA ASN A 36 -18.84 -6.42 -9.88
C ASN A 36 -19.54 -7.48 -9.00
N GLU A 37 -19.02 -8.70 -8.89
CA GLU A 37 -19.60 -9.73 -8.01
C GLU A 37 -19.57 -9.35 -6.51
N ILE A 38 -18.53 -8.64 -6.07
CA ILE A 38 -18.40 -8.23 -4.66
C ILE A 38 -19.16 -6.94 -4.33
N GLU A 39 -19.65 -6.22 -5.34
CA GLU A 39 -20.34 -4.94 -5.21
C GLU A 39 -21.41 -4.91 -4.10
N PRO A 40 -22.30 -5.93 -3.96
CA PRO A 40 -23.31 -5.94 -2.91
C PRO A 40 -22.75 -6.00 -1.48
N SER A 41 -21.47 -6.37 -1.33
CA SER A 41 -20.76 -6.43 -0.05
C SER A 41 -19.96 -5.16 0.27
N LEU A 42 -19.87 -4.23 -0.69
CA LEU A 42 -19.16 -2.96 -0.50
C LEU A 42 -20.03 -1.95 0.25
N TRP A 43 -19.42 -0.84 0.65
CA TRP A 43 -20.13 0.25 1.32
C TRP A 43 -21.34 0.70 0.50
N ARG A 44 -22.51 0.79 1.15
CA ARG A 44 -23.80 1.10 0.50
C ARG A 44 -24.15 0.20 -0.69
N GLY A 45 -23.72 -1.07 -0.65
CA GLY A 45 -23.98 -2.02 -1.74
C GLY A 45 -23.36 -1.61 -3.07
N GLY A 46 -22.28 -0.81 -3.04
CA GLY A 46 -21.56 -0.37 -4.24
C GLY A 46 -22.16 0.81 -5.00
N GLU A 47 -23.26 1.42 -4.51
CA GLU A 47 -23.88 2.60 -5.14
C GLU A 47 -22.92 3.81 -5.28
N THR A 48 -21.85 3.83 -4.48
CA THR A 48 -20.80 4.85 -4.53
C THR A 48 -19.49 4.29 -3.97
N TYR A 49 -18.37 4.89 -4.38
CA TYR A 49 -17.04 4.52 -3.93
C TYR A 49 -16.32 5.71 -3.27
N PRO A 50 -15.57 5.50 -2.17
CA PRO A 50 -14.71 6.54 -1.58
C PRO A 50 -13.72 7.11 -2.61
N GLN A 51 -13.40 8.40 -2.54
CA GLN A 51 -12.49 9.04 -3.52
C GLN A 51 -11.02 8.80 -3.21
N GLY A 52 -10.70 8.38 -1.97
CA GLY A 52 -9.33 8.11 -1.56
C GLY A 52 -9.22 7.52 -0.17
N GLN A 53 -7.98 7.41 0.28
CA GLN A 53 -7.61 6.76 1.53
C GLN A 53 -8.26 7.44 2.76
N ASP A 54 -8.26 8.76 2.81
CA ASP A 54 -8.85 9.49 3.96
C ASP A 54 -10.36 9.24 4.09
N ASP A 55 -11.08 9.11 2.96
CA ASP A 55 -12.51 8.83 2.97
C ASP A 55 -12.80 7.42 3.48
N ILE A 56 -12.06 6.40 3.01
CA ILE A 56 -12.29 5.01 3.45
C ILE A 56 -11.90 4.81 4.92
N GLU A 57 -10.86 5.49 5.39
CA GLU A 57 -10.45 5.47 6.80
C GLU A 57 -11.52 6.10 7.69
N LYS A 58 -12.14 7.19 7.24
CA LYS A 58 -13.27 7.80 7.94
C LYS A 58 -14.47 6.87 8.02
N LEU A 59 -14.81 6.16 6.93
CA LEU A 59 -15.88 5.17 6.97
C LEU A 59 -15.59 4.06 7.99
N TYR A 60 -14.33 3.61 8.08
CA TYR A 60 -13.94 2.62 9.08
C TYR A 60 -14.05 3.17 10.51
N SER A 61 -13.56 4.38 10.78
CA SER A 61 -13.67 5.01 12.10
C SER A 61 -15.12 5.25 12.52
N ASP A 62 -15.98 5.59 11.56
CA ASP A 62 -17.42 5.80 11.79
C ASP A 62 -18.20 4.46 11.93
N GLY A 63 -17.55 3.32 11.68
CA GLY A 63 -18.15 1.98 11.78
C GLY A 63 -19.06 1.60 10.61
N GLU A 64 -18.96 2.32 9.49
CA GLU A 64 -19.76 2.09 8.27
C GLU A 64 -19.25 0.88 7.46
N ILE A 65 -17.98 0.49 7.65
CA ILE A 65 -17.34 -0.67 7.02
C ILE A 65 -16.54 -1.46 8.06
N SER A 66 -16.39 -2.76 7.84
CA SER A 66 -15.68 -3.67 8.76
C SER A 66 -14.22 -3.91 8.41
N ALA A 67 -13.78 -3.55 7.20
CA ALA A 67 -12.42 -3.73 6.72
C ALA A 67 -12.13 -2.79 5.53
N PHE A 68 -10.86 -2.45 5.35
CA PHE A 68 -10.36 -1.68 4.22
C PHE A 68 -8.88 -2.01 3.96
N PHE A 69 -8.37 -1.65 2.78
CA PHE A 69 -6.94 -1.74 2.46
C PHE A 69 -6.24 -0.42 2.82
N THR A 70 -5.00 -0.48 3.32
CA THR A 70 -4.24 0.71 3.73
C THR A 70 -2.80 0.70 3.25
N TYR A 71 -2.31 1.88 2.87
CA TYR A 71 -0.89 2.16 2.64
C TYR A 71 -0.12 2.56 3.91
N GLY A 72 -0.83 2.79 5.03
CA GLY A 72 -0.25 3.23 6.31
C GLY A 72 -0.43 2.22 7.44
N PRO A 73 -0.03 0.94 7.29
CA PRO A 73 -0.22 -0.10 8.31
C PRO A 73 0.40 0.29 9.66
N GLY A 74 1.63 0.81 9.68
CA GLY A 74 2.28 1.17 10.94
C GLY A 74 1.55 2.23 11.79
N ALA A 75 0.66 3.03 11.21
CA ALA A 75 -0.13 4.02 11.93
C ALA A 75 -1.41 3.44 12.58
N VAL A 76 -1.82 2.22 12.23
CA VAL A 76 -3.05 1.58 12.75
C VAL A 76 -3.02 1.46 14.27
N GLY A 77 -1.85 1.13 14.83
CA GLY A 77 -1.65 1.02 16.28
C GLY A 77 -1.99 2.30 17.03
N THR A 78 -1.48 3.44 16.56
CA THR A 78 -1.74 4.77 17.14
C THR A 78 -3.22 5.13 17.01
N LYS A 79 -3.84 4.87 15.85
CA LYS A 79 -5.27 5.14 15.64
C LYS A 79 -6.17 4.35 16.59
N VAL A 80 -5.79 3.11 16.93
CA VAL A 80 -6.48 2.32 17.97
C VAL A 80 -6.24 2.92 19.36
N ALA A 81 -4.99 3.25 19.70
CA ALA A 81 -4.65 3.83 21.01
C ALA A 81 -5.35 5.18 21.27
N ASP A 82 -5.55 5.98 20.23
CA ASP A 82 -6.27 7.26 20.29
C ASP A 82 -7.80 7.10 20.29
N GLY A 83 -8.31 5.86 20.17
CA GLY A 83 -9.74 5.56 20.12
C GLY A 83 -10.42 5.97 18.81
N LEU A 84 -9.66 6.28 17.76
CA LEU A 84 -10.19 6.58 16.43
C LEU A 84 -10.67 5.29 15.75
N TYR A 85 -9.94 4.20 15.92
CA TYR A 85 -10.33 2.87 15.44
C TYR A 85 -10.77 1.98 16.62
N PRO A 86 -11.67 1.00 16.39
CA PRO A 86 -12.07 0.06 17.44
C PRO A 86 -10.89 -0.73 18.03
N ASP A 87 -10.93 -1.05 19.34
CA ASP A 87 -9.90 -1.86 20.02
C ASP A 87 -9.69 -3.26 19.40
N SER A 88 -10.71 -3.76 18.69
CA SER A 88 -10.69 -5.04 17.99
C SER A 88 -10.01 -4.99 16.61
N THR A 89 -9.56 -3.82 16.15
CA THR A 89 -8.90 -3.66 14.85
C THR A 89 -7.63 -4.50 14.79
N ARG A 90 -7.51 -5.34 13.75
CA ARG A 90 -6.31 -6.13 13.48
C ARG A 90 -5.98 -6.06 12.01
N GLU A 91 -4.69 -5.95 11.71
CA GLU A 91 -4.18 -6.15 10.36
C GLU A 91 -4.25 -7.63 9.95
N ALA A 92 -4.42 -7.86 8.65
CA ALA A 92 -4.41 -9.17 8.04
C ALA A 92 -3.82 -9.08 6.63
N VAL A 93 -3.10 -10.13 6.22
CA VAL A 93 -2.58 -10.28 4.86
C VAL A 93 -3.48 -11.27 4.11
N PRO A 94 -4.02 -10.91 2.93
CA PRO A 94 -4.77 -11.85 2.09
C PRO A 94 -3.91 -13.05 1.67
N SER A 95 -4.53 -14.20 1.38
CA SER A 95 -3.80 -15.42 0.97
C SER A 95 -3.02 -15.29 -0.34
N VAL A 96 -3.40 -14.35 -1.20
CA VAL A 96 -2.66 -14.02 -2.43
C VAL A 96 -1.41 -13.16 -2.16
N GLY A 97 -1.26 -12.68 -0.92
CA GLY A 97 -0.24 -11.73 -0.51
C GLY A 97 -0.75 -10.28 -0.44
N ASN A 98 0.14 -9.37 -0.06
CA ASN A 98 -0.12 -7.93 -0.08
C ASN A 98 0.73 -7.24 -1.16
N ILE A 99 0.32 -6.07 -1.63
CA ILE A 99 1.17 -5.21 -2.44
C ILE A 99 2.15 -4.48 -1.53
N SER A 100 3.43 -4.47 -1.90
CA SER A 100 4.46 -3.70 -1.20
C SER A 100 5.12 -2.71 -2.16
N ASN A 101 5.31 -1.49 -1.67
CA ASN A 101 6.01 -0.43 -2.38
C ASN A 101 6.88 0.37 -1.40
N VAL A 102 7.66 1.29 -1.96
CA VAL A 102 8.44 2.26 -1.20
C VAL A 102 8.16 3.64 -1.77
N SER A 103 8.20 4.66 -0.90
CA SER A 103 8.12 6.05 -1.36
C SER A 103 9.44 6.47 -2.00
N PHE A 104 9.38 7.13 -3.16
CA PHE A 104 10.55 7.60 -3.89
C PHE A 104 10.70 9.11 -3.80
N VAL A 105 11.96 9.57 -3.75
CA VAL A 105 12.31 11.00 -3.83
C VAL A 105 13.05 11.25 -5.14
N THR A 106 12.57 12.18 -5.94
CA THR A 106 13.22 12.58 -7.20
C THR A 106 13.62 14.05 -7.16
N ILE A 107 14.70 14.39 -7.87
CA ILE A 107 15.16 15.78 -8.04
C ILE A 107 14.92 16.14 -9.52
N PRO A 108 14.00 17.07 -9.83
CA PRO A 108 13.77 17.51 -11.19
C PRO A 108 15.05 18.07 -11.83
N ALA A 109 15.27 17.78 -13.12
CA ALA A 109 16.46 18.25 -13.84
C ALA A 109 16.58 19.79 -13.90
N ASN A 110 15.48 20.51 -13.71
CA ASN A 110 15.40 21.97 -13.67
C ASN A 110 15.23 22.53 -12.24
N ALA A 111 15.54 21.77 -11.19
CA ALA A 111 15.43 22.22 -9.81
C ALA A 111 16.25 23.50 -9.57
N ALA A 112 15.59 24.57 -9.12
CA ALA A 112 16.24 25.87 -8.86
C ALA A 112 17.36 25.79 -7.81
N HIS A 113 17.33 24.79 -6.94
CA HIS A 113 18.28 24.58 -5.84
C HIS A 113 18.78 23.13 -5.79
N GLN A 114 19.40 22.64 -6.87
CA GLN A 114 19.84 21.24 -6.98
C GLN A 114 20.75 20.77 -5.84
N ALA A 115 21.69 21.60 -5.38
CA ALA A 115 22.58 21.25 -4.27
C ALA A 115 21.80 21.03 -2.95
N GLY A 116 20.81 21.88 -2.65
CA GLY A 116 19.97 21.74 -1.46
C GLY A 116 19.07 20.51 -1.55
N ALA A 117 18.53 20.22 -2.74
CA ALA A 117 17.73 19.03 -2.97
C ALA A 117 18.54 17.74 -2.76
N LEU A 118 19.81 17.71 -3.18
CA LEU A 118 20.71 16.57 -2.93
C LEU A 118 21.01 16.39 -1.44
N VAL A 119 21.19 17.49 -0.70
CA VAL A 119 21.36 17.41 0.77
C VAL A 119 20.12 16.82 1.42
N LEU A 120 18.92 17.28 1.05
CA LEU A 120 17.68 16.73 1.59
C LEU A 120 17.53 15.23 1.25
N ALA A 121 17.85 14.82 0.03
CA ALA A 121 17.81 13.42 -0.37
C ALA A 121 18.75 12.54 0.48
N ASN A 122 19.92 13.07 0.89
CA ASN A 122 20.81 12.37 1.83
C ASN A 122 20.22 12.32 3.24
N VAL A 123 19.71 13.44 3.75
CA VAL A 123 19.10 13.52 5.09
C VAL A 123 17.93 12.54 5.22
N LEU A 124 17.08 12.42 4.20
CA LEU A 124 15.96 11.47 4.22
C LEU A 124 16.42 10.01 4.30
N GLN A 125 17.67 9.69 3.96
CA GLN A 125 18.24 8.34 4.08
C GLN A 125 19.05 8.16 5.37
N GLU A 126 19.22 9.18 6.20
CA GLU A 126 19.92 9.05 7.47
C GLU A 126 19.15 8.10 8.41
N PRO A 127 19.82 7.13 9.06
CA PRO A 127 19.12 6.14 9.88
C PRO A 127 18.31 6.74 11.02
N GLU A 128 18.79 7.82 11.62
CA GLU A 128 18.09 8.54 12.69
C GLU A 128 16.82 9.24 12.18
N VAL A 129 16.83 9.72 10.94
CA VAL A 129 15.65 10.32 10.30
C VAL A 129 14.62 9.25 9.97
N GLN A 130 15.06 8.10 9.43
CA GLN A 130 14.19 6.95 9.17
C GLN A 130 13.57 6.41 10.47
N LEU A 131 14.35 6.34 11.55
CA LEU A 131 13.85 5.94 12.86
C LEU A 131 12.79 6.92 13.38
N ALA A 132 13.03 8.22 13.29
CA ALA A 132 12.08 9.23 13.73
C ALA A 132 10.75 9.16 12.95
N LEU A 133 10.79 8.85 11.65
CA LEU A 133 9.59 8.62 10.84
C LEU A 133 8.83 7.36 11.27
N PHE A 134 9.56 6.30 11.61
CA PHE A 134 8.97 5.06 12.11
C PHE A 134 8.31 5.26 13.48
N GLU A 135 8.97 5.94 14.41
CA GLU A 135 8.44 6.26 15.74
C GLU A 135 7.22 7.18 15.70
N ALA A 136 7.25 8.21 14.85
CA ALA A 136 6.19 9.22 14.83
C ALA A 136 4.93 8.77 14.07
N GLY A 137 5.10 8.02 12.97
CA GLY A 137 4.01 7.73 12.03
C GLY A 137 3.91 6.28 11.59
N GLY A 138 4.74 5.38 12.11
CA GLY A 138 4.78 3.99 11.68
C GLY A 138 5.26 3.83 10.23
N VAL A 139 6.02 4.81 9.70
CA VAL A 139 6.61 4.71 8.36
C VAL A 139 7.79 3.76 8.44
N TYR A 140 7.65 2.59 7.79
CA TYR A 140 8.73 1.61 7.78
C TYR A 140 9.98 2.15 7.05
N PRO A 141 11.19 1.78 7.53
CA PRO A 141 12.42 2.32 6.96
C PRO A 141 12.64 1.83 5.53
N ALA A 142 13.06 2.74 4.64
CA ALA A 142 13.46 2.44 3.27
C ALA A 142 14.97 2.09 3.15
N ILE A 143 15.68 2.02 4.27
CA ILE A 143 17.09 1.65 4.37
C ILE A 143 17.27 0.23 4.90
N ASP A 144 18.40 -0.40 4.60
CA ASP A 144 18.78 -1.67 5.20
C ASP A 144 19.29 -1.46 6.64
N VAL A 145 18.38 -1.57 7.61
CA VAL A 145 18.68 -1.41 9.04
C VAL A 145 19.79 -2.36 9.49
N ALA A 146 19.89 -3.57 8.93
CA ALA A 146 20.92 -4.54 9.32
C ALA A 146 22.35 -4.08 8.99
N THR A 147 22.50 -3.10 8.09
CA THR A 147 23.80 -2.50 7.73
C THR A 147 24.16 -1.26 8.56
N THR A 148 23.26 -0.79 9.42
CA THR A 148 23.48 0.38 10.27
C THR A 148 24.30 0.04 11.54
N PRO A 149 24.86 1.02 12.26
CA PRO A 149 25.54 0.76 13.53
C PRO A 149 24.62 0.07 14.55
N GLN A 150 25.17 -0.80 15.42
CA GLN A 150 24.39 -1.59 16.37
C GLN A 150 23.40 -0.77 17.22
N GLY A 151 23.81 0.42 17.69
CA GLY A 151 22.93 1.27 18.49
C GLY A 151 21.68 1.74 17.74
N VAL A 152 21.76 1.91 16.42
CA VAL A 152 20.61 2.24 15.57
C VAL A 152 19.72 1.02 15.39
N GLN A 153 20.30 -0.16 15.16
CA GLN A 153 19.55 -1.42 15.08
C GLN A 153 18.76 -1.69 16.36
N ASP A 154 19.41 -1.50 17.51
CA ASP A 154 18.80 -1.66 18.83
C ASP A 154 17.65 -0.65 19.03
N ALA A 155 17.81 0.58 18.54
CA ALA A 155 16.77 1.61 18.62
C ALA A 155 15.54 1.26 17.77
N PHE A 156 15.73 0.80 16.52
CA PHE A 156 14.63 0.29 15.69
C PHE A 156 13.91 -0.90 16.34
N ALA A 157 14.67 -1.84 16.92
CA ALA A 157 14.11 -3.02 17.59
C ALA A 157 13.35 -2.67 18.89
N ALA A 158 13.66 -1.53 19.50
CA ALA A 158 13.00 -1.06 20.72
C ALA A 158 11.69 -0.30 20.47
N VAL A 159 11.36 0.05 19.22
CA VAL A 159 10.09 0.71 18.90
C VAL A 159 8.94 -0.26 19.18
N GLU A 160 8.13 0.07 20.19
CA GLU A 160 6.96 -0.71 20.55
C GLU A 160 5.90 -0.64 19.45
N THR A 161 5.45 -1.81 18.99
CA THR A 161 4.36 -1.92 18.02
C THR A 161 3.10 -2.40 18.73
N SER A 162 1.95 -1.81 18.35
CA SER A 162 0.65 -2.20 18.90
C SER A 162 0.29 -3.64 18.49
N PRO A 163 -0.43 -4.41 19.32
CA PRO A 163 -0.97 -5.72 18.92
C PRO A 163 -1.96 -5.64 17.73
N SER A 164 -2.35 -4.44 17.31
CA SER A 164 -3.16 -4.21 16.12
C SER A 164 -2.36 -4.23 14.81
N VAL A 165 -1.02 -4.14 14.89
CA VAL A 165 -0.11 -4.06 13.74
C VAL A 165 0.66 -5.38 13.62
N LEU A 166 0.74 -5.93 12.40
CA LEU A 166 1.56 -7.11 12.15
C LEU A 166 3.05 -6.73 12.11
N PRO A 167 3.96 -7.63 12.54
CA PRO A 167 5.39 -7.42 12.35
C PRO A 167 5.72 -7.20 10.88
N LEU A 168 6.65 -6.28 10.59
CA LEU A 168 7.06 -5.96 9.22
C LEU A 168 7.49 -7.20 8.42
N ALA A 169 8.21 -8.13 9.06
CA ALA A 169 8.62 -9.38 8.42
C ALA A 169 7.42 -10.23 7.96
N GLU A 170 6.29 -10.18 8.67
CA GLU A 170 5.07 -10.90 8.30
C GLU A 170 4.32 -10.20 7.16
N LEU A 171 4.24 -8.86 7.19
CA LEU A 171 3.71 -8.05 6.08
C LEU A 171 4.50 -8.27 4.77
N LEU A 172 5.81 -8.47 4.87
CA LEU A 172 6.70 -8.66 3.72
C LEU A 172 6.82 -10.12 3.26
N ALA A 173 6.40 -11.10 4.07
CA ALA A 173 6.64 -12.53 3.81
C ALA A 173 6.05 -13.00 2.47
N ASP A 174 4.90 -12.45 2.08
CA ASP A 174 4.24 -12.73 0.80
C ASP A 174 3.93 -11.43 0.03
N ALA A 175 4.86 -10.47 0.10
CA ALA A 175 4.73 -9.23 -0.65
C ALA A 175 4.84 -9.46 -2.16
N ARG A 176 3.90 -8.89 -2.90
CA ARG A 176 3.86 -8.84 -4.37
C ARG A 176 4.27 -7.45 -4.84
N PRO A 177 4.98 -7.35 -5.98
CA PRO A 177 5.34 -6.04 -6.53
C PRO A 177 4.13 -5.33 -7.12
N GLU A 178 4.23 -4.01 -7.22
CA GLU A 178 3.32 -3.21 -8.04
C GLU A 178 3.49 -3.54 -9.53
N LEU A 179 2.41 -3.38 -10.28
CA LEU A 179 2.43 -3.53 -11.73
C LEU A 179 3.20 -2.38 -12.39
N ALA A 180 3.69 -2.63 -13.61
CA ALA A 180 4.19 -1.57 -14.46
C ALA A 180 3.11 -0.49 -14.69
N SER A 181 3.51 0.78 -14.72
CA SER A 181 2.60 1.93 -14.83
C SER A 181 1.66 1.88 -16.04
N ALA A 182 2.11 1.26 -17.15
CA ALA A 182 1.28 1.06 -18.34
C ALA A 182 0.08 0.13 -18.08
N TYR A 183 0.26 -0.94 -17.29
CA TYR A 183 -0.84 -1.80 -16.88
C TYR A 183 -1.75 -1.09 -15.88
N LEU A 184 -1.18 -0.35 -14.92
CA LEU A 184 -1.97 0.42 -13.94
C LEU A 184 -2.92 1.39 -14.62
N SER A 185 -2.43 2.18 -15.58
CA SER A 185 -3.27 3.16 -16.31
C SER A 185 -4.44 2.47 -17.02
N ALA A 186 -4.19 1.33 -17.67
CA ALA A 186 -5.24 0.57 -18.35
C ALA A 186 -6.26 -0.05 -17.38
N ILE A 187 -5.82 -0.48 -16.19
CA ILE A 187 -6.70 -0.99 -15.14
C ILE A 187 -7.56 0.13 -14.55
N GLU A 188 -6.99 1.33 -14.34
CA GLU A 188 -7.72 2.51 -13.85
C GLU A 188 -8.81 2.93 -14.83
N ASP A 189 -8.49 3.01 -16.12
CA ASP A 189 -9.47 3.30 -17.18
C ASP A 189 -10.59 2.24 -17.21
N GLY A 190 -10.21 0.97 -17.12
CA GLY A 190 -11.16 -0.15 -17.09
C GLY A 190 -12.02 -0.18 -15.82
N TRP A 191 -11.46 0.18 -14.65
CA TRP A 191 -12.23 0.33 -13.41
C TRP A 191 -13.35 1.36 -13.58
N VAL A 192 -13.03 2.53 -14.15
CA VAL A 192 -14.02 3.58 -14.38
C VAL A 192 -15.12 3.09 -15.33
N ALA A 193 -14.74 2.44 -16.44
CA ALA A 193 -15.66 2.02 -17.48
C ALA A 193 -16.53 0.80 -17.10
N GLU A 194 -15.96 -0.19 -16.43
CA GLU A 194 -16.56 -1.52 -16.26
C GLU A 194 -17.10 -1.78 -14.84
N VAL A 195 -16.75 -0.91 -13.88
CA VAL A 195 -17.19 -1.04 -12.47
C VAL A 195 -17.81 0.25 -11.95
N GLN A 196 -17.06 1.36 -11.91
CA GLN A 196 -17.52 2.57 -11.22
C GLN A 196 -18.77 3.21 -11.83
N GLN A 197 -18.91 3.19 -13.17
CA GLN A 197 -19.98 3.88 -13.90
C GLN A 197 -21.13 2.96 -14.33
N LYS A 198 -21.11 1.69 -13.92
CA LYS A 198 -22.08 0.68 -14.34
C LYS A 198 -23.32 0.68 -13.44
#